data_AF-A0A9R0RHK8-F1
#
_entry.id   AF-A0A9R0RHK8-F1
#
_cell.length_a   1.000
_cell.length_b   1.000
_cell.length_c   1.000
_cell.angle_alpha   90.00
_cell.angle_beta   90.00
_cell.angle_gamma   90.00
#
_symmetry.space_group_name_H-M   'P 1'
#
loop_
_entity.id
_entity.type
_entity.pdbx_description
1 polymer ?
#
loop_
_entity_poly.entity_id
_entity_poly.type
_entity_poly.pdbx_seq_one_letter_code
_entity_poly.pdbx_strand_id
1 'polypeptide(L)'
;MGFDGLVVVSDPYLQRRFTQADLRALQAQYAGLRDTAPTGRLRLRDLPAALTGLGSPTAMAAGKGEALRGDAGKENSSPPERALTDEEWSSVLTAVSRADEKPQLDVNFELFLRVYAEMQLRLKGGKKARERDGGQGIKRSSSSSAAFLTASTTTLLHTISESEKASYVGHINAYLAEDPFLKNALPVDPATNQLFHLTKDGVLLCKLINLAVPGTIDERAINTKRLLNLWEKNENHTLCLNSAKAIGCTVVNIGTQDLAEGRPHLILGLISQIIKIQLLADVNLKSTPQLVELVQDSQEMEELMSLSPEKILLRWMNFQLKKGGFQRTVTNFSSDIK
;
A
#
# COMPACT_ATOMS: atom_id res chain seq x y z
N MET A 1 27.83 17.97 -12.05
CA MET A 1 28.20 16.67 -11.46
C MET A 1 26.88 15.95 -11.20
N GLY A 2 26.32 15.16 -12.11
CA GLY A 2 26.82 13.87 -12.58
C GLY A 2 25.78 12.83 -12.15
N PHE A 3 24.74 12.61 -12.96
CA PHE A 3 23.69 11.59 -12.76
C PHE A 3 24.20 10.16 -13.05
N ASP A 4 25.52 9.93 -12.98
CA ASP A 4 26.10 8.62 -13.23
C ASP A 4 26.00 7.78 -11.96
N GLY A 5 25.12 6.78 -12.01
CA GLY A 5 25.04 5.70 -11.04
C GLY A 5 23.73 5.60 -10.27
N LEU A 6 22.64 6.27 -10.66
CA LEU A 6 21.32 5.97 -10.09
C LEU A 6 20.82 4.63 -10.64
N VAL A 7 20.74 3.63 -9.78
CA VAL A 7 20.15 2.31 -10.04
C VAL A 7 18.66 2.40 -9.78
N VAL A 8 17.86 2.34 -10.84
CA VAL A 8 16.41 2.42 -10.77
C VAL A 8 15.83 1.00 -10.71
N VAL A 9 14.97 0.76 -9.73
CA VAL A 9 14.21 -0.48 -9.56
C VAL A 9 12.74 -0.13 -9.59
N SER A 10 11.93 -0.85 -10.37
CA SER A 10 10.51 -0.56 -10.58
C SER A 10 9.65 -1.03 -9.41
N ASP A 11 10.13 -2.03 -8.66
CA ASP A 11 9.43 -2.62 -7.51
C ASP A 11 9.56 -1.74 -6.24
N PRO A 12 8.46 -1.17 -5.71
CA PRO A 12 8.50 -0.33 -4.50
C PRO A 12 8.94 -1.08 -3.24
N TYR A 13 8.73 -2.40 -3.17
CA TYR A 13 9.23 -3.21 -2.05
C TYR A 13 10.76 -3.22 -2.03
N LEU A 14 11.38 -3.39 -3.21
CA LEU A 14 12.84 -3.38 -3.35
C LEU A 14 13.42 -1.99 -3.11
N GLN A 15 12.75 -0.93 -3.59
CA GLN A 15 13.16 0.47 -3.34
C GLN A 15 13.20 0.82 -1.84
N ARG A 16 12.25 0.29 -1.05
CA ARG A 16 12.21 0.52 0.41
C ARG A 16 13.19 -0.36 1.17
N ARG A 17 13.59 -1.50 0.59
CA ARG A 17 14.38 -2.53 1.27
C ARG A 17 15.89 -2.34 1.12
N PHE A 18 16.33 -1.66 0.05
CA PHE A 18 17.72 -1.46 -0.31
C PHE A 18 18.02 0.03 -0.49
N THR A 19 19.16 0.48 0.04
CA THR A 19 19.64 1.84 -0.20
C THR A 19 20.24 1.96 -1.60
N GLN A 20 20.45 3.19 -2.07
CA GLN A 20 21.09 3.41 -3.37
C GLN A 20 22.53 2.86 -3.44
N ALA A 21 23.22 2.78 -2.29
CA ALA A 21 24.54 2.16 -2.20
C ALA A 21 24.45 0.63 -2.33
N ASP A 22 23.45 0.01 -1.67
CA ASP A 22 23.19 -1.43 -1.79
C ASP A 22 22.83 -1.82 -3.22
N LEU A 23 21.97 -1.04 -3.87
CA LEU A 23 21.56 -1.30 -5.25
C LEU A 23 22.73 -1.24 -6.23
N ARG A 24 23.68 -0.31 -6.05
CA ARG A 24 24.90 -0.24 -6.88
C ARG A 24 25.79 -1.46 -6.67
N ALA A 25 26.02 -1.84 -5.41
CA ALA A 25 26.85 -2.99 -5.08
C ALA A 25 26.25 -4.29 -5.64
N LEU A 26 24.95 -4.48 -5.47
CA LEU A 26 24.21 -5.64 -5.97
C LEU A 26 24.13 -5.65 -7.50
N GLN A 27 24.03 -4.48 -8.15
CA GLN A 27 24.04 -4.40 -9.62
C GLN A 27 25.40 -4.78 -10.21
N ALA A 28 26.50 -4.35 -9.60
CA ALA A 28 27.84 -4.74 -10.01
C ALA A 28 28.05 -6.26 -9.88
N GLN A 29 27.52 -6.86 -8.82
CA GLN A 29 27.58 -8.32 -8.59
C GLN A 29 26.71 -9.09 -9.58
N TYR A 30 25.50 -8.62 -9.84
CA TYR A 30 24.63 -9.21 -10.87
C TYR A 30 25.30 -9.17 -12.25
N ALA A 31 25.95 -8.07 -12.61
CA ALA A 31 26.72 -7.95 -13.85
C ALA A 31 27.90 -8.96 -13.87
N GLY A 32 28.68 -9.05 -12.79
CA GLY A 32 29.78 -10.00 -12.69
C GLY A 32 29.35 -11.47 -12.78
N LEU A 33 28.23 -11.84 -12.14
CA LEU A 33 27.66 -13.19 -12.21
C LEU A 33 27.09 -13.52 -13.60
N ARG A 34 26.53 -12.53 -14.29
CA ARG A 34 26.06 -12.69 -15.66
C ARG A 34 27.23 -12.88 -16.62
N ASP A 35 28.32 -12.15 -16.41
CA ASP A 35 29.49 -12.16 -17.30
C ASP A 35 30.36 -13.42 -17.12
N THR A 36 30.30 -14.08 -15.95
CA THR A 36 30.94 -15.39 -15.69
C THR A 36 30.09 -16.58 -16.14
N ALA A 37 28.83 -16.38 -16.49
CA ALA A 37 27.97 -17.45 -16.98
C ALA A 37 28.38 -17.83 -18.43
N PRO A 38 28.54 -19.12 -18.77
CA PRO A 38 29.00 -19.56 -20.09
C PRO A 38 28.07 -19.19 -21.25
N THR A 39 26.84 -18.75 -20.95
CA THR A 39 25.85 -18.30 -21.94
C THR A 39 25.63 -16.78 -21.94
N GLY A 40 26.39 -16.02 -21.12
CA GLY A 40 26.21 -14.58 -20.91
C GLY A 40 24.87 -14.20 -20.26
N ARG A 41 24.16 -15.19 -19.69
CA ARG A 41 22.85 -15.04 -19.06
C ARG A 41 22.80 -15.83 -17.75
N LEU A 42 22.26 -15.18 -16.73
CA LEU A 42 22.10 -15.77 -15.39
C LEU A 42 20.77 -16.52 -15.33
N ARG A 43 20.78 -17.80 -14.94
CA ARG A 43 19.54 -18.59 -14.79
C ARG A 43 19.19 -18.75 -13.31
N LEU A 44 17.89 -18.88 -13.04
CA LEU A 44 17.34 -18.99 -11.69
C LEU A 44 17.93 -20.17 -10.90
N ARG A 45 18.26 -21.27 -11.59
CA ARG A 45 18.90 -22.46 -11.01
C ARG A 45 20.36 -22.27 -10.57
N ASP A 46 21.03 -21.25 -11.10
CA ASP A 46 22.46 -20.99 -10.81
C ASP A 46 22.61 -19.97 -9.67
N LEU A 47 21.51 -19.31 -9.27
CA LEU A 47 21.48 -18.32 -8.19
C LEU A 47 21.82 -18.87 -6.80
N PRO A 48 21.34 -20.04 -6.36
CA PRO A 48 21.66 -20.56 -5.04
C PRO A 48 23.18 -20.67 -4.81
N ALA A 49 23.91 -21.27 -5.76
CA ALA A 49 25.36 -21.41 -5.69
C ALA A 49 26.10 -20.06 -5.73
N ALA A 50 25.61 -19.10 -6.53
CA ALA A 50 26.18 -17.77 -6.63
C ALA A 50 25.97 -16.93 -5.36
N LEU A 51 24.80 -17.06 -4.72
CA LEU A 51 24.39 -16.28 -3.56
C LEU A 51 24.91 -16.84 -2.23
N THR A 52 25.24 -18.15 -2.15
CA THR A 52 25.89 -18.73 -0.96
C THR A 52 27.31 -18.21 -0.71
N GLY A 53 27.96 -17.60 -1.70
CA GLY A 53 29.28 -16.96 -1.55
C GLY A 53 29.23 -15.46 -1.24
N LEU A 54 28.04 -14.89 -1.09
CA LEU A 54 27.83 -13.44 -0.97
C LEU A 54 27.65 -13.01 0.49
N GLY A 55 28.68 -12.35 1.05
CA GLY A 55 28.63 -11.74 2.38
C GLY A 55 27.65 -10.57 2.47
N SER A 56 27.26 -10.18 3.70
CA SER A 56 26.28 -9.11 3.92
C SER A 56 26.72 -7.74 3.33
N PRO A 57 25.80 -6.92 2.78
CA PRO A 57 26.15 -5.62 2.19
C PRO A 57 26.76 -4.65 3.22
N THR A 58 26.34 -4.78 4.48
CA THR A 58 26.84 -4.00 5.63
C THR A 58 28.30 -4.28 5.98
N ALA A 59 28.82 -5.47 5.69
CA ALA A 59 30.25 -5.77 5.87
C ALA A 59 31.11 -5.16 4.74
N MET A 60 30.50 -4.89 3.59
CA MET A 60 31.20 -4.52 2.35
C MET A 60 31.40 -3.00 2.19
N ALA A 61 30.56 -2.17 2.83
CA ALA A 61 30.73 -0.71 2.83
C ALA A 61 31.96 -0.24 3.65
N ALA A 62 32.51 -1.09 4.51
CA ALA A 62 33.64 -0.79 5.39
C ALA A 62 35.02 -1.13 4.80
N GLY A 63 35.10 -1.78 3.62
CA GLY A 63 36.37 -2.27 3.08
C GLY A 63 36.83 -1.53 1.83
N LYS A 64 37.56 -0.41 1.99
CA LYS A 64 38.40 0.15 0.92
C LYS A 64 39.87 -0.20 1.18
N GLY A 65 40.43 -1.01 0.30
CA GLY A 65 41.86 -1.07 -0.03
C GLY A 65 42.77 -1.74 1.00
N GLU A 66 43.36 -2.89 0.64
CA GLU A 66 44.82 -3.04 0.50
C GLU A 66 45.19 -4.48 0.12
N ALA A 67 46.26 -4.58 -0.66
CA ALA A 67 46.88 -5.81 -1.10
C ALA A 67 47.82 -6.38 -0.02
N LEU A 68 47.85 -7.72 0.07
CA LEU A 68 48.94 -8.60 0.53
C LEU A 68 50.13 -7.96 1.28
N ARG A 69 50.21 -8.19 2.60
CA ARG A 69 51.42 -8.67 3.31
C ARG A 69 51.04 -9.11 4.73
N GLY A 70 51.53 -10.29 5.14
CA GLY A 70 51.14 -10.94 6.39
C GLY A 70 51.80 -10.37 7.64
N ASP A 71 51.17 -10.63 8.80
CA ASP A 71 51.78 -11.31 9.95
C ASP A 71 50.66 -11.68 10.95
N ALA A 72 50.93 -12.70 11.76
CA ALA A 72 50.02 -13.34 12.69
C ALA A 72 49.52 -12.42 13.82
N GLY A 73 48.25 -12.59 14.22
CA GLY A 73 47.80 -12.11 15.53
C GLY A 73 46.29 -11.90 15.67
N LYS A 74 45.66 -12.80 16.43
CA LYS A 74 44.33 -12.73 17.06
C LYS A 74 43.12 -13.05 16.18
N GLU A 75 42.84 -14.34 16.16
CA GLU A 75 41.54 -14.92 15.84
C GLU A 75 40.47 -14.33 16.77
N ASN A 76 39.62 -13.47 16.22
CA ASN A 76 38.26 -13.29 16.71
C ASN A 76 37.35 -13.74 15.56
N SER A 77 37.33 -15.06 15.33
CA SER A 77 36.53 -15.67 14.28
C SER A 77 35.05 -15.51 14.63
N SER A 78 34.39 -14.59 13.93
CA SER A 78 32.94 -14.60 13.82
C SER A 78 32.53 -15.98 13.28
N PRO A 79 31.50 -16.63 13.83
CA PRO A 79 31.10 -17.94 13.35
C PRO A 79 30.73 -17.87 11.86
N PRO A 80 31.00 -18.93 11.08
CA PRO A 80 30.74 -18.92 9.64
C PRO A 80 29.26 -18.59 9.39
N GLU A 81 29.00 -17.67 8.45
CA GLU A 81 27.65 -17.31 8.04
C GLU A 81 26.90 -18.60 7.66
N ARG A 82 25.76 -18.86 8.32
CA ARG A 82 24.94 -20.05 8.07
C ARG A 82 24.52 -20.04 6.60
N ALA A 83 24.90 -21.05 5.83
CA ALA A 83 24.35 -21.29 4.50
C ALA A 83 22.92 -21.85 4.62
N LEU A 84 22.03 -21.50 3.67
CA LEU A 84 20.71 -22.11 3.58
C LEU A 84 20.83 -23.54 3.06
N THR A 85 19.95 -24.44 3.51
CA THR A 85 19.85 -25.80 2.97
C THR A 85 19.17 -25.79 1.60
N ASP A 86 19.30 -26.89 0.83
CA ASP A 86 18.67 -27.03 -0.49
C ASP A 86 17.13 -26.90 -0.42
N GLU A 87 16.52 -27.37 0.67
CA GLU A 87 15.08 -27.23 0.93
C GLU A 87 14.68 -25.77 1.20
N GLU A 88 15.49 -25.05 1.98
CA GLU A 88 15.28 -23.62 2.25
C GLU A 88 15.43 -22.80 0.96
N TRP A 89 16.41 -23.13 0.11
CA TRP A 89 16.58 -22.53 -1.22
C TRP A 89 15.42 -22.81 -2.17
N SER A 90 14.93 -24.05 -2.21
CA SER A 90 13.75 -24.39 -3.01
C SER A 90 12.52 -23.57 -2.59
N SER A 91 12.37 -23.34 -1.28
CA SER A 91 11.29 -22.51 -0.75
C SER A 91 11.48 -21.01 -1.02
N VAL A 92 12.72 -20.49 -1.02
CA VAL A 92 13.02 -19.11 -1.49
C VAL A 92 12.60 -18.94 -2.95
N LEU A 93 13.01 -19.86 -3.82
CA LEU A 93 12.72 -19.78 -5.25
C LEU A 93 11.22 -19.89 -5.52
N THR A 94 10.52 -20.75 -4.79
CA THR A 94 9.06 -20.89 -4.88
C THR A 94 8.32 -19.64 -4.40
N ALA A 95 8.81 -18.98 -3.35
CA ALA A 95 8.20 -17.75 -2.81
C ALA A 95 8.35 -16.54 -3.75
N VAL A 96 9.41 -16.52 -4.57
CA VAL A 96 9.71 -15.40 -5.48
C VAL A 96 9.17 -15.64 -6.89
N SER A 97 8.95 -16.89 -7.29
CA SER A 97 8.39 -17.24 -8.60
C SER A 97 6.89 -16.91 -8.65
N ARG A 98 6.47 -16.10 -9.62
CA ARG A 98 5.03 -15.91 -9.91
C ARG A 98 4.46 -17.15 -10.59
N ALA A 99 3.17 -17.43 -10.39
CA ALA A 99 2.50 -18.64 -10.91
C ALA A 99 2.61 -18.85 -12.45
N ASP A 100 2.96 -17.80 -13.21
CA ASP A 100 3.11 -17.83 -14.68
C ASP A 100 4.58 -17.83 -15.19
N GLU A 101 5.58 -17.80 -14.31
CA GLU A 101 7.00 -17.68 -14.73
C GLU A 101 7.67 -19.06 -14.86
N LYS A 102 8.07 -19.41 -16.10
CA LYS A 102 8.72 -20.70 -16.40
C LYS A 102 10.14 -20.77 -15.80
N PRO A 103 10.61 -21.93 -15.31
CA PRO A 103 11.94 -22.12 -14.70
C PRO A 103 13.15 -21.87 -15.63
N GLN A 104 12.93 -21.61 -16.91
CA GLN A 104 13.97 -21.29 -17.89
C GLN A 104 14.14 -19.78 -18.13
N LEU A 105 13.45 -18.94 -17.35
CA LEU A 105 13.50 -17.48 -17.51
C LEU A 105 14.88 -16.94 -17.14
N ASP A 106 15.40 -16.06 -18.00
CA ASP A 106 16.61 -15.28 -17.73
C ASP A 106 16.35 -14.39 -16.50
N VAL A 107 17.26 -14.44 -15.52
CA VAL A 107 17.13 -13.65 -14.31
C VAL A 107 17.47 -12.21 -14.64
N ASN A 108 16.49 -11.33 -14.59
CA ASN A 108 16.73 -9.89 -14.61
C ASN A 108 17.16 -9.39 -13.22
N PHE A 109 17.69 -8.16 -13.16
CA PHE A 109 18.23 -7.61 -11.92
C PHE A 109 17.18 -7.49 -10.79
N GLU A 110 15.90 -7.23 -11.11
CA GLU A 110 14.85 -7.16 -10.10
C GLU A 110 14.52 -8.52 -9.49
N LEU A 111 14.48 -9.58 -10.31
CA LEU A 111 14.29 -10.94 -9.83
C LEU A 111 15.46 -11.37 -8.94
N PHE A 112 16.70 -11.00 -9.32
CA PHE A 112 17.88 -11.19 -8.48
C PHE A 112 17.72 -10.51 -7.11
N LEU A 113 17.27 -9.25 -7.07
CA LEU A 113 17.05 -8.53 -5.82
C LEU A 113 15.95 -9.15 -4.94
N ARG A 114 14.87 -9.69 -5.54
CA ARG A 114 13.81 -10.39 -4.78
C ARG A 114 14.33 -11.69 -4.15
N VAL A 115 15.06 -12.49 -4.91
CA VAL A 115 15.70 -13.72 -4.40
C VAL A 115 16.68 -13.38 -3.28
N TYR A 116 17.50 -12.34 -3.45
CA TYR A 116 18.44 -11.88 -2.44
C TYR A 116 17.74 -11.39 -1.16
N ALA A 117 16.64 -10.63 -1.28
CA ALA A 117 15.88 -10.13 -0.13
C ALA A 117 15.23 -11.26 0.68
N GLU A 118 14.66 -12.25 0.00
CA GLU A 118 14.01 -13.41 0.62
C GLU A 118 15.04 -14.33 1.30
N MET A 119 16.19 -14.56 0.66
CA MET A 119 17.33 -15.25 1.28
C MET A 119 17.74 -14.57 2.60
N GLN A 120 17.91 -13.25 2.60
CA GLN A 120 18.30 -12.47 3.78
C GLN A 120 17.26 -12.55 4.91
N LEU A 121 15.97 -12.64 4.59
CA LEU A 121 14.92 -12.82 5.59
C LEU A 121 15.02 -14.17 6.30
N ARG A 122 15.31 -15.24 5.56
CA ARG A 122 15.42 -16.60 6.11
C ARG A 122 16.67 -16.80 6.95
N LEU A 123 17.79 -16.20 6.52
CA LEU A 123 19.02 -16.15 7.31
C LEU A 123 18.83 -15.41 8.65
N LYS A 124 18.03 -14.34 8.67
CA LYS A 124 17.69 -13.60 9.90
C LYS A 124 16.65 -14.32 10.76
N GLY A 125 15.68 -14.99 10.16
CA GLY A 125 14.66 -15.79 10.86
C GLY A 125 15.23 -17.02 11.57
N GLY A 126 16.27 -17.65 11.00
CA GLY A 126 16.95 -18.80 11.60
C GLY A 126 17.70 -18.49 12.91
N LYS A 127 18.01 -17.22 13.21
CA LYS A 127 18.66 -16.82 14.48
C LYS A 127 17.71 -16.79 15.68
N LYS A 128 16.41 -16.56 15.48
CA LYS A 128 15.41 -16.53 16.58
C LYS A 128 14.87 -17.91 16.97
N ALA A 129 15.01 -18.93 16.11
CA ALA A 129 14.45 -20.25 16.36
C ALA A 129 15.28 -21.12 17.32
N ARG A 130 16.55 -20.80 17.57
CA ARG A 130 17.48 -21.67 18.32
C ARG A 130 17.60 -21.36 19.82
N GLU A 131 16.99 -20.28 20.31
CA GLU A 131 16.91 -19.98 21.76
C GLU A 131 15.71 -20.68 22.45
N ARG A 132 14.85 -21.36 21.71
CA ARG A 132 13.70 -22.11 22.21
C ARG A 132 13.73 -23.58 21.78
N ASP A 133 14.85 -24.26 21.95
CA ASP A 133 14.82 -25.73 21.95
C ASP A 133 15.35 -26.27 23.27
N GLY A 134 14.39 -26.46 24.18
CA GLY A 134 14.57 -26.95 25.53
C GLY A 134 13.21 -27.32 26.09
N GLY A 135 12.64 -28.45 25.63
CA GLY A 135 11.59 -29.16 26.36
C GLY A 135 10.23 -29.30 25.67
N GLN A 136 10.00 -30.52 25.16
CA GLN A 136 8.74 -31.28 25.19
C GLN A 136 7.51 -30.77 24.39
N GLY A 137 7.43 -31.26 23.14
CA GLY A 137 6.32 -32.04 22.59
C GLY A 137 4.88 -31.57 22.81
N ILE A 138 4.33 -30.84 21.84
CA ILE A 138 2.90 -30.94 21.46
C ILE A 138 2.80 -30.83 19.93
N LYS A 139 2.29 -31.89 19.29
CA LYS A 139 1.87 -31.88 17.88
C LYS A 139 0.73 -30.86 17.69
N ARG A 140 0.91 -29.84 16.86
CA ARG A 140 -0.21 -29.02 16.35
C ARG A 140 -0.08 -28.80 14.85
N SER A 141 -1.22 -29.01 14.21
CA SER A 141 -1.52 -28.94 12.79
C SER A 141 -1.20 -27.58 12.17
N SER A 142 -0.92 -27.65 10.87
CA SER A 142 -0.75 -26.57 9.91
C SER A 142 -1.85 -25.50 9.99
N SER A 143 -1.61 -24.41 10.71
CA SER A 143 -2.06 -23.04 10.38
C SER A 143 -1.68 -22.08 11.50
N SER A 144 -0.50 -21.46 11.44
CA SER A 144 -0.23 -20.26 12.24
C SER A 144 1.03 -19.56 11.73
N SER A 145 0.84 -18.41 11.10
CA SER A 145 1.89 -17.39 10.98
C SER A 145 1.22 -16.02 10.96
N ALA A 146 0.61 -15.68 12.10
CA ALA A 146 0.37 -14.30 12.47
C ALA A 146 1.04 -14.06 13.83
N ALA A 147 1.61 -12.86 13.95
CA ALA A 147 2.23 -12.24 15.12
C ALA A 147 3.68 -12.66 15.42
N PHE A 148 4.63 -11.77 15.08
CA PHE A 148 5.14 -10.84 16.10
C PHE A 148 6.00 -9.72 15.46
N LEU A 149 5.39 -8.53 15.37
CA LEU A 149 5.98 -7.18 15.36
C LEU A 149 7.11 -6.86 14.36
N THR A 150 6.75 -6.14 13.29
CA THR A 150 7.48 -4.91 12.91
C THR A 150 6.49 -3.80 12.65
N ALA A 151 6.54 -2.78 13.50
CA ALA A 151 5.78 -1.56 13.37
C ALA A 151 6.39 -0.72 12.23
N SER A 152 5.62 -0.53 11.16
CA SER A 152 5.27 0.77 10.56
C SER A 152 4.48 0.54 9.26
N THR A 153 3.18 0.78 9.36
CA THR A 153 2.29 1.26 8.29
C THR A 153 1.87 0.27 7.18
N THR A 154 0.78 -0.44 7.49
CA THR A 154 -0.34 -0.86 6.62
C THR A 154 -0.06 -1.76 5.40
N THR A 155 0.03 -3.07 5.66
CA THR A 155 -0.43 -4.10 4.72
C THR A 155 -1.51 -4.93 5.40
N LEU A 156 -2.70 -4.34 5.56
CA LEU A 156 -3.91 -5.13 5.82
C LEU A 156 -4.18 -5.96 4.56
N LEU A 157 -4.35 -7.27 4.73
CA LEU A 157 -4.77 -8.20 3.69
C LEU A 157 -6.01 -7.62 2.97
N HIS A 158 -5.87 -7.25 1.69
CA HIS A 158 -6.89 -6.52 0.94
C HIS A 158 -8.00 -7.45 0.45
N THR A 159 -8.87 -7.90 1.34
CA THR A 159 -10.22 -8.34 0.93
C THR A 159 -11.01 -7.09 0.61
N ILE A 160 -11.14 -6.77 -0.67
CA ILE A 160 -12.03 -5.70 -1.13
C ILE A 160 -13.47 -6.14 -0.82
N SER A 161 -14.20 -5.33 -0.07
CA SER A 161 -15.62 -5.58 0.17
C SER A 161 -16.40 -5.32 -1.13
N GLU A 162 -16.95 -6.38 -1.73
CA GLU A 162 -17.75 -6.26 -2.95
C GLU A 162 -19.01 -5.41 -2.74
N SER A 163 -19.61 -5.47 -1.54
CA SER A 163 -20.78 -4.66 -1.19
C SER A 163 -20.44 -3.16 -1.10
N GLU A 164 -19.28 -2.82 -0.56
CA GLU A 164 -18.80 -1.43 -0.52
C GLU A 164 -18.50 -0.93 -1.93
N LYS A 165 -17.79 -1.72 -2.73
CA LYS A 165 -17.51 -1.40 -4.14
C LYS A 165 -18.81 -1.13 -4.89
N ALA A 166 -19.81 -2.00 -4.74
CA ALA A 166 -21.11 -1.83 -5.40
C ALA A 166 -21.83 -0.55 -4.95
N SER A 167 -21.79 -0.23 -3.65
CA SER A 167 -22.39 0.99 -3.11
C SER A 167 -21.72 2.25 -3.65
N TYR A 168 -20.38 2.28 -3.70
CA TYR A 168 -19.63 3.43 -4.23
C TYR A 168 -19.85 3.61 -5.73
N VAL A 169 -19.90 2.51 -6.50
CA VAL A 169 -20.22 2.55 -7.94
C VAL A 169 -21.65 3.07 -8.16
N GLY A 170 -22.62 2.57 -7.38
CA GLY A 170 -24.00 3.06 -7.43
C GLY A 170 -24.09 4.55 -7.16
N HIS A 171 -23.36 5.04 -6.15
CA HIS A 171 -23.27 6.46 -5.84
C HIS A 171 -22.66 7.27 -7.00
N ILE A 172 -21.53 6.83 -7.56
CA ILE A 172 -20.89 7.50 -8.71
C ILE A 172 -21.84 7.57 -9.90
N ASN A 173 -22.50 6.46 -10.25
CA ASN A 173 -23.44 6.42 -11.36
C ASN A 173 -24.64 7.35 -11.12
N ALA A 174 -25.15 7.45 -9.90
CA ALA A 174 -26.30 8.29 -9.59
C ALA A 174 -26.01 9.80 -9.73
N TYR A 175 -24.82 10.25 -9.31
CA TYR A 175 -24.50 11.68 -9.22
C TYR A 175 -23.64 12.22 -10.37
N LEU A 176 -22.92 11.36 -11.09
CA LEU A 176 -22.02 11.78 -12.19
C LEU A 176 -22.49 11.31 -13.58
N ALA A 177 -23.64 10.63 -13.70
CA ALA A 177 -24.15 10.15 -14.99
C ALA A 177 -24.30 11.27 -16.05
N GLU A 178 -24.72 12.45 -15.62
CA GLU A 178 -24.97 13.60 -16.51
C GLU A 178 -23.71 14.42 -16.81
N ASP A 179 -22.53 14.02 -16.31
CA ASP A 179 -21.31 14.78 -16.54
C ASP A 179 -20.89 14.74 -18.04
N PRO A 180 -20.60 15.90 -18.66
CA PRO A 180 -20.30 15.97 -20.09
C PRO A 180 -19.14 15.09 -20.57
N PHE A 181 -18.14 14.87 -19.70
CA PHE A 181 -16.96 14.07 -20.00
C PHE A 181 -17.18 12.59 -19.62
N LEU A 182 -17.75 12.32 -18.45
CA LEU A 182 -17.93 10.96 -17.93
C LEU A 182 -19.14 10.21 -18.53
N LYS A 183 -20.07 10.88 -19.21
CA LYS A 183 -21.23 10.25 -19.86
C LYS A 183 -20.91 9.08 -20.79
N ASN A 184 -19.72 9.09 -21.41
CA ASN A 184 -19.29 8.02 -22.33
C ASN A 184 -18.67 6.82 -21.59
N ALA A 185 -18.35 7.00 -20.31
CA ALA A 185 -17.68 6.02 -19.46
C ALA A 185 -18.61 5.47 -18.35
N LEU A 186 -19.71 6.17 -18.07
CA LEU A 186 -20.77 5.78 -17.14
C LEU A 186 -21.99 5.24 -17.90
N PRO A 187 -22.78 4.32 -17.32
CA PRO A 187 -22.63 3.77 -15.98
C PRO A 187 -21.51 2.73 -15.87
N VAL A 188 -20.87 2.65 -14.70
CA VAL A 188 -19.92 1.59 -14.36
C VAL A 188 -20.67 0.37 -13.84
N ASP A 189 -20.30 -0.82 -14.31
CA ASP A 189 -20.80 -2.07 -13.72
C ASP A 189 -20.10 -2.37 -12.40
N PRO A 190 -20.83 -2.45 -11.25
CA PRO A 190 -20.25 -2.74 -9.94
C PRO A 190 -19.59 -4.11 -9.85
N ALA A 191 -19.96 -5.09 -10.67
CA ALA A 191 -19.31 -6.41 -10.67
C ALA A 191 -17.89 -6.37 -11.24
N THR A 192 -17.59 -5.39 -12.10
CA THR A 192 -16.32 -5.32 -12.84
C THR A 192 -15.24 -4.52 -12.10
N ASN A 193 -14.04 -4.49 -12.70
CA ASN A 193 -12.93 -3.64 -12.29
C ASN A 193 -12.87 -2.31 -13.06
N GLN A 194 -13.90 -1.98 -13.85
CA GLN A 194 -13.95 -0.78 -14.68
C GLN A 194 -13.73 0.50 -13.86
N LEU A 195 -14.27 0.56 -12.63
CA LEU A 195 -14.04 1.67 -11.70
C LEU A 195 -12.54 2.02 -11.57
N PHE A 196 -11.68 1.02 -11.35
CA PHE A 196 -10.24 1.23 -11.14
C PHE A 196 -9.51 1.66 -12.42
N HIS A 197 -10.04 1.32 -13.59
CA HIS A 197 -9.51 1.79 -14.86
C HIS A 197 -9.89 3.24 -15.13
N LEU A 198 -11.13 3.62 -14.82
CA LEU A 198 -11.63 4.99 -14.99
C LEU A 198 -10.95 5.99 -14.05
N THR A 199 -10.45 5.55 -12.91
CA THR A 199 -9.70 6.44 -12.02
C THR A 199 -8.28 6.73 -12.50
N LYS A 200 -7.72 5.99 -13.49
CA LYS A 200 -6.29 6.10 -13.87
C LYS A 200 -5.91 7.40 -14.55
N ASP A 201 -6.87 8.13 -15.10
CA ASP A 201 -6.65 9.45 -15.69
C ASP A 201 -6.83 10.60 -14.69
N GLY A 202 -7.33 10.31 -13.48
CA GLY A 202 -7.56 11.27 -12.41
C GLY A 202 -8.81 12.14 -12.56
N VAL A 203 -9.51 12.09 -13.70
CA VAL A 203 -10.66 12.97 -13.98
C VAL A 203 -11.85 12.60 -13.10
N LEU A 204 -12.18 11.31 -13.01
CA LEU A 204 -13.28 10.82 -12.18
C LEU A 204 -13.12 11.24 -10.71
N LEU A 205 -11.90 11.11 -10.16
CA LEU A 205 -11.62 11.46 -8.76
C LEU A 205 -11.72 12.97 -8.52
N CYS A 206 -11.22 13.81 -9.44
CA CYS A 206 -11.36 15.26 -9.33
C CYS A 206 -12.84 15.68 -9.36
N LYS A 207 -13.64 15.10 -10.25
CA LYS A 207 -15.09 15.39 -10.32
C LYS A 207 -15.83 14.91 -9.09
N LEU A 208 -15.44 13.76 -8.52
CA LEU A 208 -16.00 13.28 -7.26
C LEU A 208 -15.70 14.23 -6.08
N ILE A 209 -14.51 14.87 -6.06
CA ILE A 209 -14.18 15.90 -5.05
C ILE A 209 -15.13 17.10 -5.18
N ASN A 210 -15.37 17.58 -6.39
CA ASN A 210 -16.31 18.68 -6.62
C ASN A 210 -17.77 18.31 -6.31
N LEU A 211 -18.14 17.03 -6.46
CA LEU A 211 -19.43 16.55 -5.99
C LEU A 211 -19.54 16.62 -4.46
N ALA A 212 -18.48 16.24 -3.74
CA ALA A 212 -18.47 16.25 -2.29
C ALA A 212 -18.43 17.67 -1.70
N VAL A 213 -17.60 18.54 -2.27
CA VAL A 213 -17.48 19.95 -1.88
C VAL A 213 -17.40 20.81 -3.15
N PRO A 214 -18.52 21.40 -3.58
CA PRO A 214 -18.58 22.20 -4.80
C PRO A 214 -17.57 23.35 -4.80
N GLY A 215 -16.89 23.54 -5.93
CA GLY A 215 -15.92 24.62 -6.12
C GLY A 215 -14.52 24.36 -5.55
N THR A 216 -14.24 23.15 -5.05
CA THR A 216 -12.90 22.77 -4.56
C THR A 216 -11.85 22.76 -5.67
N ILE A 217 -12.23 22.27 -6.85
CA ILE A 217 -11.37 22.18 -8.02
C ILE A 217 -12.01 23.01 -9.14
N ASP A 218 -11.25 23.95 -9.70
CA ASP A 218 -11.63 24.58 -10.95
C ASP A 218 -11.53 23.53 -12.07
N GLU A 219 -12.66 23.17 -12.69
CA GLU A 219 -12.70 22.13 -13.72
C GLU A 219 -11.79 22.43 -14.92
N ARG A 220 -11.47 23.71 -15.16
CA ARG A 220 -10.55 24.13 -16.23
C ARG A 220 -9.11 23.68 -15.99
N ALA A 221 -8.74 23.40 -14.74
CA ALA A 221 -7.43 22.86 -14.37
C ALA A 221 -7.33 21.34 -14.58
N ILE A 222 -8.45 20.65 -14.84
CA ILE A 222 -8.47 19.21 -15.07
C ILE A 222 -8.16 18.94 -16.54
N ASN A 223 -7.13 18.14 -16.80
CA ASN A 223 -6.81 17.68 -18.14
C ASN A 223 -7.87 16.66 -18.60
N THR A 224 -8.78 17.07 -19.49
CA THR A 224 -9.95 16.31 -19.97
C THR A 224 -9.87 15.95 -21.47
N LYS A 225 -8.65 15.77 -21.99
CA LYS A 225 -8.45 15.33 -23.39
C LYS A 225 -8.87 13.86 -23.54
N ARG A 226 -9.31 13.45 -24.74
CA ARG A 226 -9.69 12.05 -25.03
C ARG A 226 -8.52 11.07 -24.81
N LEU A 227 -7.30 11.50 -25.12
CA LEU A 227 -6.08 10.73 -24.92
C LEU A 227 -5.10 11.60 -24.13
N LEU A 228 -4.92 11.25 -22.86
CA LEU A 228 -4.01 11.92 -21.94
C LEU A 228 -2.65 11.23 -21.96
N ASN A 229 -1.59 12.04 -22.03
CA ASN A 229 -0.23 11.55 -21.84
C ASN A 229 0.06 11.27 -20.36
N LEU A 230 1.19 10.62 -20.06
CA LEU A 230 1.52 10.23 -18.69
C LEU A 230 1.65 11.43 -17.73
N TRP A 231 2.16 12.55 -18.24
CA TRP A 231 2.36 13.76 -17.44
C TRP A 231 1.03 14.43 -17.10
N GLU A 232 0.12 14.60 -18.07
CA GLU A 232 -1.22 15.15 -17.86
C GLU A 232 -2.05 14.31 -16.87
N LYS A 233 -1.93 12.98 -16.93
CA LYS A 233 -2.56 12.09 -15.94
C LYS A 233 -1.98 12.32 -14.54
N ASN A 234 -0.66 12.45 -14.44
CA ASN A 234 0.00 12.69 -13.16
C ASN A 234 -0.35 14.07 -12.58
N GLU A 235 -0.54 15.09 -13.41
CA GLU A 235 -1.07 16.39 -12.98
C GLU A 235 -2.47 16.27 -12.39
N ASN A 236 -3.39 15.56 -13.07
CA ASN A 236 -4.74 15.30 -12.55
C ASN A 236 -4.69 14.58 -11.19
N HIS A 237 -3.84 13.56 -11.04
CA HIS A 237 -3.66 12.86 -9.76
C HIS A 237 -3.09 13.77 -8.66
N THR A 238 -2.16 14.65 -9.02
CA THR A 238 -1.56 15.60 -8.09
C THR A 238 -2.61 16.61 -7.60
N LEU A 239 -3.41 17.14 -8.53
CA LEU A 239 -4.54 18.02 -8.25
C LEU A 239 -5.54 17.31 -7.33
N CYS A 240 -5.95 16.09 -7.69
CA CYS A 240 -6.84 15.26 -6.89
C CYS A 240 -6.36 15.09 -5.45
N LEU A 241 -5.10 14.67 -5.23
CA LEU A 241 -4.59 14.40 -3.89
C LEU A 241 -4.48 15.67 -3.04
N ASN A 242 -4.09 16.80 -3.63
CA ASN A 242 -4.01 18.07 -2.91
C ASN A 242 -5.39 18.61 -2.55
N SER A 243 -6.35 18.51 -3.47
CA SER A 243 -7.74 18.91 -3.22
C SER A 243 -8.44 17.99 -2.21
N ALA A 244 -8.16 16.67 -2.25
CA ALA A 244 -8.64 15.74 -1.25
C ALA A 244 -8.14 16.09 0.16
N LYS A 245 -6.86 16.48 0.31
CA LYS A 245 -6.34 16.99 1.59
C LYS A 245 -7.08 18.24 2.05
N ALA A 246 -7.35 19.17 1.13
CA ALA A 246 -8.02 20.44 1.44
C ALA A 246 -9.43 20.25 1.98
N ILE A 247 -10.15 19.22 1.54
CA ILE A 247 -11.50 18.89 2.06
C ILE A 247 -11.49 17.98 3.29
N GLY A 248 -10.30 17.58 3.79
CA GLY A 248 -10.15 16.80 5.02
C GLY A 248 -9.92 15.29 4.84
N CYS A 249 -9.63 14.81 3.63
CA CYS A 249 -9.21 13.42 3.45
C CYS A 249 -7.80 13.16 3.99
N THR A 250 -7.60 12.01 4.63
CA THR A 250 -6.28 11.54 5.07
C THR A 250 -5.63 10.72 3.96
N VAL A 251 -4.76 11.35 3.18
CA VAL A 251 -4.09 10.74 2.00
C VAL A 251 -2.56 10.64 2.15
N VAL A 252 -2.03 10.64 3.38
CA VAL A 252 -0.57 10.60 3.66
C VAL A 252 0.10 9.36 3.07
N ASN A 253 -0.65 8.25 2.96
CA ASN A 253 -0.15 6.97 2.47
C ASN A 253 -0.52 6.69 1.00
N ILE A 254 -0.98 7.70 0.23
CA ILE A 254 -1.40 7.55 -1.17
C ILE A 254 -0.58 8.51 -2.03
N GLY A 255 0.17 7.95 -2.99
CA GLY A 255 0.91 8.70 -4.01
C GLY A 255 0.16 8.76 -5.35
N THR A 256 0.60 9.65 -6.24
CA THR A 256 0.02 9.76 -7.60
C THR A 256 0.18 8.47 -8.40
N GLN A 257 1.30 7.78 -8.21
CA GLN A 257 1.58 6.49 -8.85
C GLN A 257 0.58 5.40 -8.44
N ASP A 258 0.11 5.41 -7.19
CA ASP A 258 -0.88 4.43 -6.71
C ASP A 258 -2.22 4.58 -7.44
N LEU A 259 -2.62 5.83 -7.73
CA LEU A 259 -3.81 6.15 -8.50
C LEU A 259 -3.64 5.83 -9.99
N ALA A 260 -2.47 6.14 -10.55
CA ALA A 260 -2.13 5.82 -11.93
C ALA A 260 -2.12 4.30 -12.20
N GLU A 261 -1.62 3.51 -11.24
CA GLU A 261 -1.64 2.04 -11.31
C GLU A 261 -3.04 1.46 -11.13
N GLY A 262 -3.96 2.22 -10.52
CA GLY A 262 -5.32 1.75 -10.26
C GLY A 262 -5.38 0.84 -9.03
N ARG A 263 -4.61 1.10 -7.96
CA ARG A 263 -4.56 0.22 -6.78
C ARG A 263 -5.92 0.19 -6.07
N PRO A 264 -6.63 -0.96 -6.08
CA PRO A 264 -8.04 -0.98 -5.69
C PRO A 264 -8.32 -0.50 -4.27
N HIS A 265 -7.54 -0.96 -3.29
CA HIS A 265 -7.75 -0.63 -1.88
C HIS A 265 -7.54 0.87 -1.58
N LEU A 266 -6.57 1.51 -2.24
CA LEU A 266 -6.30 2.94 -2.05
C LEU A 266 -7.37 3.78 -2.73
N ILE A 267 -7.81 3.38 -3.92
CA ILE A 267 -8.91 4.05 -4.63
C ILE A 267 -10.21 3.96 -3.84
N LEU A 268 -10.60 2.77 -3.38
CA LEU A 268 -11.82 2.60 -2.59
C LEU A 268 -11.72 3.37 -1.26
N GLY A 269 -10.56 3.35 -0.60
CA GLY A 269 -10.34 4.11 0.63
C GLY A 269 -10.44 5.62 0.42
N LEU A 270 -9.99 6.14 -0.73
CA LEU A 270 -10.14 7.54 -1.09
C LEU A 270 -11.60 7.90 -1.42
N ILE A 271 -12.26 7.10 -2.27
CA ILE A 271 -13.66 7.29 -2.65
C ILE A 271 -14.56 7.26 -1.41
N SER A 272 -14.33 6.30 -0.50
CA SER A 272 -15.06 6.19 0.77
C SER A 272 -14.99 7.48 1.59
N GLN A 273 -13.79 8.06 1.75
CA GLN A 273 -13.62 9.32 2.47
C GLN A 273 -14.32 10.49 1.79
N ILE A 274 -14.24 10.59 0.46
CA ILE A 274 -14.88 11.67 -0.31
C ILE A 274 -16.42 11.59 -0.18
N ILE A 275 -17.00 10.40 -0.39
CA ILE A 275 -18.44 10.18 -0.23
C ILE A 275 -18.88 10.47 1.21
N LYS A 276 -18.09 10.05 2.21
CA LYS A 276 -18.37 10.35 3.61
C LYS A 276 -18.42 11.85 3.89
N ILE A 277 -17.51 12.63 3.31
CA ILE A 277 -17.53 14.10 3.41
C ILE A 277 -18.81 14.65 2.79
N GLN A 278 -19.19 14.19 1.60
CA GLN A 278 -20.41 14.62 0.92
C GLN A 278 -21.67 14.36 1.76
N LEU A 279 -21.85 13.13 2.25
CA LEU A 279 -23.08 12.73 2.96
C LEU A 279 -23.20 13.38 4.33
N LEU A 280 -22.08 13.74 4.95
CA LEU A 280 -22.03 14.34 6.28
C LEU A 280 -21.86 15.85 6.25
N ALA A 281 -21.79 16.46 5.07
CA ALA A 281 -21.56 17.90 4.90
C ALA A 281 -22.61 18.74 5.64
N ASP A 282 -23.88 18.33 5.57
CA ASP A 282 -25.01 19.07 6.16
C ASP A 282 -25.30 18.71 7.62
N VAL A 283 -24.60 17.72 8.18
CA VAL A 283 -24.76 17.26 9.57
C VAL A 283 -23.97 18.17 10.51
N ASN A 284 -24.37 19.43 10.56
CA ASN A 284 -23.84 20.44 11.45
C ASN A 284 -24.93 21.46 11.82
N LEU A 285 -24.75 22.17 12.92
CA LEU A 285 -25.73 23.13 13.44
C LEU A 285 -26.00 24.33 12.51
N LYS A 286 -25.06 24.65 11.61
CA LYS A 286 -25.24 25.77 10.65
C LYS A 286 -26.22 25.39 9.54
N SER A 287 -26.13 24.16 9.05
CA SER A 287 -26.92 23.66 7.91
C SER A 287 -28.20 22.98 8.39
N THR A 288 -28.17 22.40 9.59
CA THR A 288 -29.31 21.77 10.25
C THR A 288 -29.58 22.40 11.63
N PRO A 289 -30.27 23.55 11.70
CA PRO A 289 -30.60 24.24 12.96
C PRO A 289 -31.43 23.40 13.93
N GLN A 290 -32.16 22.40 13.41
CA GLN A 290 -32.99 21.48 14.20
C GLN A 290 -32.17 20.64 15.20
N LEU A 291 -30.84 20.53 15.00
CA LEU A 291 -29.95 19.88 15.96
C LEU A 291 -29.90 20.59 17.32
N VAL A 292 -30.37 21.84 17.42
CA VAL A 292 -30.52 22.56 18.70
C VAL A 292 -31.48 21.82 19.65
N GLU A 293 -32.48 21.09 19.13
CA GLU A 293 -33.38 20.28 19.99
C GLU A 293 -32.64 19.15 20.75
N LEU A 294 -31.43 18.79 20.31
CA LEU A 294 -30.62 17.75 20.95
C LEU A 294 -29.92 18.24 22.22
N VAL A 295 -30.00 19.53 22.49
CA VAL A 295 -29.21 20.23 23.50
C VAL A 295 -30.15 20.80 24.55
N GLN A 296 -29.89 20.50 25.82
CA GLN A 296 -30.70 21.01 26.93
C GLN A 296 -30.10 22.25 27.60
N ASP A 297 -28.78 22.43 27.51
CA ASP A 297 -28.06 23.53 28.13
C ASP A 297 -26.92 24.08 27.24
N SER A 298 -26.33 25.21 27.65
CA SER A 298 -25.25 25.85 26.91
C SER A 298 -23.96 25.01 26.86
N GLN A 299 -23.77 24.08 27.79
CA GLN A 299 -22.57 23.24 27.87
C GLN A 299 -22.64 22.09 26.86
N GLU A 300 -23.79 21.43 26.74
CA GLU A 300 -24.05 20.43 25.71
C GLU A 300 -24.02 21.01 24.29
N MET A 301 -24.32 22.31 24.14
CA MET A 301 -24.21 23.02 22.85
C MET A 301 -22.76 23.07 22.36
N GLU A 302 -21.85 23.44 23.27
CA GLU A 302 -20.42 23.53 22.98
C GLU A 302 -19.82 22.15 22.72
N GLU A 303 -20.25 21.14 23.50
CA GLU A 303 -19.90 19.75 23.24
C GLU A 303 -20.39 19.31 21.85
N LEU A 304 -21.65 19.56 21.49
CA LEU A 304 -22.22 19.18 20.19
C LEU A 304 -21.46 19.79 19.01
N MET A 305 -21.02 21.06 19.15
CA MET A 305 -20.21 21.75 18.14
C MET A 305 -18.81 21.15 17.98
N SER A 306 -18.28 20.49 19.01
CA SER A 306 -16.97 19.83 18.99
C SER A 306 -17.01 18.39 18.43
N LEU A 307 -18.20 17.80 18.32
CA LEU A 307 -18.37 16.43 17.87
C LEU A 307 -18.16 16.30 16.36
N SER A 308 -17.66 15.14 15.93
CA SER A 308 -17.64 14.79 14.52
C SER A 308 -19.08 14.59 13.99
N PRO A 309 -19.32 14.84 12.69
CA PRO A 309 -20.66 14.68 12.10
C PRO A 309 -21.31 13.31 12.36
N GLU A 310 -20.50 12.23 12.40
CA GLU A 310 -21.00 10.89 12.72
C GLU A 310 -21.56 10.77 14.12
N LYS A 311 -20.90 11.40 15.10
CA LYS A 311 -21.37 11.41 16.49
C LYS A 311 -22.61 12.27 16.65
N ILE A 312 -22.69 13.38 15.91
CA ILE A 312 -23.90 14.21 15.83
C ILE A 312 -25.07 13.37 15.29
N LEU A 313 -24.85 12.63 14.21
CA LEU A 313 -25.87 11.75 13.63
C LEU A 313 -26.33 10.65 14.60
N LEU A 314 -25.39 10.00 15.31
CA LEU A 314 -25.73 9.01 16.34
C LEU A 314 -26.54 9.63 17.48
N ARG A 315 -26.18 10.84 17.94
CA ARG A 315 -26.91 11.56 18.99
C ARG A 315 -28.32 11.90 18.52
N TRP A 316 -28.46 12.39 17.29
CA TRP A 316 -29.76 12.66 16.67
C TRP A 316 -30.62 11.40 16.56
N MET A 317 -30.06 10.29 16.07
CA MET A 317 -30.79 9.03 15.93
C MET A 317 -31.30 8.53 17.28
N ASN A 318 -30.46 8.52 18.30
CA ASN A 318 -30.86 8.11 19.65
C ASN A 318 -31.92 9.03 20.26
N PHE A 319 -31.86 10.34 19.98
CA PHE A 319 -32.88 11.27 20.43
C PHE A 319 -34.27 10.94 19.84
N GLN A 320 -34.33 10.64 18.53
CA GLN A 320 -35.59 10.24 17.89
C GLN A 320 -36.08 8.87 18.37
N LEU A 321 -35.17 7.90 18.51
CA LEU A 321 -35.49 6.57 19.04
C LEU A 321 -36.06 6.63 20.45
N LYS A 322 -35.48 7.48 21.32
CA LYS A 322 -35.95 7.70 22.68
C LYS A 322 -37.35 8.34 22.70
N LYS A 323 -37.62 9.31 21.82
CA LYS A 323 -38.98 9.86 21.62
C LYS A 323 -39.99 8.78 21.22
N GLY A 324 -39.55 7.81 20.41
CA GLY A 324 -40.35 6.65 20.00
C GLY A 324 -40.47 5.52 21.04
N GLY A 325 -39.91 5.67 22.25
CA GLY A 325 -39.97 4.66 23.31
C GLY A 325 -38.98 3.50 23.17
N PHE A 326 -38.01 3.60 22.25
CA PHE A 326 -36.97 2.60 22.08
C PHE A 326 -35.96 2.70 23.24
N GLN A 327 -35.70 1.57 23.90
CA GLN A 327 -34.93 1.53 25.16
C GLN A 327 -33.42 1.35 24.97
N ARG A 328 -32.99 0.83 23.82
CA ARG A 328 -31.57 0.56 23.56
C ARG A 328 -30.92 1.80 22.93
N THR A 329 -29.70 2.10 23.35
CA THR A 329 -28.88 3.14 22.72
C THR A 329 -28.11 2.52 21.56
N VAL A 330 -28.25 3.12 20.37
CA VAL A 330 -27.47 2.79 19.19
C VAL A 330 -26.10 3.45 19.29
N THR A 331 -25.04 2.67 19.19
CA THR A 331 -23.65 3.14 19.34
C THR A 331 -22.86 3.11 18.04
N ASN A 332 -23.36 2.41 17.02
CA ASN A 332 -22.74 2.27 15.70
C ASN A 332 -23.79 2.08 14.59
N PHE A 333 -23.39 2.35 13.34
CA PHE A 333 -24.23 2.11 12.15
C PHE A 333 -23.97 0.74 11.51
N SER A 334 -23.61 -0.28 12.29
CA SER A 334 -23.32 -1.61 11.78
C SER A 334 -24.13 -2.69 12.50
N SER A 335 -23.65 -3.24 13.62
CA SER A 335 -24.35 -4.30 14.36
C SER A 335 -25.64 -3.83 15.00
N ASP A 336 -25.70 -2.57 15.42
CA ASP A 336 -26.81 -2.07 16.24
C ASP A 336 -28.06 -1.75 15.41
N ILE A 337 -27.94 -1.73 14.09
CA ILE A 337 -29.01 -1.40 13.14
C ILE A 337 -29.42 -2.56 12.23
N LYS A 338 -28.87 -3.76 12.46
CA LYS A 338 -29.26 -5.00 11.78
C LYS A 338 -30.50 -5.61 12.40
#